data_AF-A0A7Y2BX08-F1
#
_entry.id   AF-A0A7Y2BX08-F1
#
_cell.length_a   1.000
_cell.length_b   1.000
_cell.length_c   1.000
_cell.angle_alpha   90.00
_cell.angle_beta   90.00
_cell.angle_gamma   90.00
#
_symmetry.space_group_name_H-M   'P 1'
#
loop_
_entity.id
_entity.type
_entity.pdbx_description
1 polymer ?
#
loop_
_entity_poly.entity_id
_entity_poly.type
_entity_poly.pdbx_seq_one_letter_code
_entity_poly.pdbx_strand_id
1 'polypeptide(L)'
;MDHNTPSDSNSYNTNSASKCPFMSGAMKKSAGGGMTNRDWWPNQLKLNILRQNSSLSNPMSPDFNYAEEFKKLDLAAVKKDLTDLMTDSKDWWPADFGHYGPFFIRMAWHSAGTYRIADGRGGAGSGTLRFAPLNSWPDNTNLDKARLLLWPIKQKYGNKISWADLMVLTGNVALESMGFETFGFAGGRADVWEPEEDVYWGSEAEWLGDKRYSGDRELENPLGAVQMGLIYVNPEGPNGNPDPIAAAHDIRETFGRMAMNDEETVALIAGGHTFGKTHGAADPTQYVDREPAGASIEEQGTGWRNSFGSGNAGDTITSGLEGTWTTTPTKWSNNYFENLFGYEWELTKSPAGAHQWKPKNDGGVGTVPDAHDPS
;
A
#
# COMPACT_ATOMS: atom_id res chain seq x y z
N MET A 1 31.52 -54.70 -56.37
CA MET A 1 31.04 -55.08 -55.03
C MET A 1 31.49 -53.99 -54.06
N ASP A 2 30.94 -52.79 -54.01
CA ASP A 2 29.55 -52.25 -54.09
C ASP A 2 28.94 -51.97 -52.71
N HIS A 3 28.20 -50.85 -52.64
CA HIS A 3 27.48 -50.28 -51.48
C HIS A 3 28.33 -49.62 -50.37
N ASN A 4 27.99 -48.44 -49.84
CA ASN A 4 27.18 -47.35 -50.40
C ASN A 4 27.54 -45.99 -49.75
N THR A 5 27.20 -44.86 -50.39
CA THR A 5 27.36 -43.47 -49.89
C THR A 5 26.08 -42.97 -49.18
N PRO A 6 26.02 -41.73 -48.63
CA PRO A 6 27.06 -40.74 -48.30
C PRO A 6 27.32 -40.76 -46.76
N SER A 7 27.78 -39.75 -46.01
CA SER A 7 28.16 -38.32 -46.20
C SER A 7 29.35 -37.98 -45.23
N ASP A 8 29.79 -36.78 -44.85
CA ASP A 8 29.34 -35.36 -44.94
C ASP A 8 30.51 -34.45 -45.41
N SER A 9 30.32 -33.11 -45.46
CA SER A 9 31.32 -32.16 -45.99
C SER A 9 31.60 -30.92 -45.12
N ASN A 10 32.90 -30.64 -44.95
CA ASN A 10 33.56 -29.35 -44.70
C ASN A 10 32.82 -28.25 -43.90
N SER A 11 33.19 -28.16 -42.62
CA SER A 11 33.76 -26.95 -42.00
C SER A 11 33.08 -25.58 -42.26
N TYR A 12 32.21 -25.16 -41.34
CA TYR A 12 32.02 -23.73 -41.03
C TYR A 12 32.15 -23.47 -39.53
N ASN A 13 33.29 -22.88 -39.15
CA ASN A 13 33.63 -22.54 -37.78
C ASN A 13 32.95 -21.22 -37.37
N THR A 14 31.73 -21.31 -36.81
CA THR A 14 30.89 -20.14 -36.45
C THR A 14 31.30 -19.46 -35.13
N ASN A 15 32.61 -19.28 -34.92
CA ASN A 15 33.14 -18.46 -33.83
C ASN A 15 32.96 -16.96 -34.10
N SER A 16 31.76 -16.43 -33.84
CA SER A 16 31.42 -15.00 -33.94
C SER A 16 31.13 -14.31 -32.60
N ALA A 17 31.22 -15.04 -31.48
CA ALA A 17 31.11 -14.50 -30.11
C ALA A 17 32.16 -13.40 -29.80
N SER A 18 33.25 -13.36 -30.57
CA SER A 18 34.35 -12.39 -30.48
C SER A 18 34.02 -10.97 -30.97
N LYS A 19 32.78 -10.69 -31.42
CA LYS A 19 32.36 -9.36 -31.90
C LYS A 19 31.55 -8.52 -30.91
N CYS A 20 31.22 -9.04 -29.72
CA CYS A 20 30.69 -8.21 -28.64
C CYS A 20 31.86 -7.62 -27.83
N PRO A 21 32.02 -6.29 -27.71
CA PRO A 21 33.11 -5.69 -26.94
C PRO A 21 32.95 -5.88 -25.43
N PHE A 22 31.75 -6.24 -24.97
CA PHE A 22 31.45 -6.58 -23.57
C PHE A 22 31.73 -8.07 -23.32
N MET A 23 33.02 -8.42 -23.18
CA MET A 23 33.44 -9.81 -22.98
C MET A 23 33.06 -10.36 -21.60
N SER A 24 32.14 -11.33 -21.61
CA SER A 24 32.16 -12.56 -20.80
C SER A 24 32.71 -12.45 -19.37
N GLY A 25 31.89 -11.91 -18.47
CA GLY A 25 32.08 -12.00 -17.02
C GLY A 25 30.82 -11.60 -16.28
N ALA A 26 30.57 -12.16 -15.10
CA ALA A 26 29.49 -11.68 -14.24
C ALA A 26 29.79 -10.24 -13.80
N MET A 27 28.95 -9.28 -14.20
CA MET A 27 29.18 -7.87 -13.88
C MET A 27 29.08 -7.65 -12.37
N LYS A 28 30.19 -7.28 -11.73
CA LYS A 28 30.27 -7.05 -10.27
C LYS A 28 29.47 -5.82 -9.78
N LYS A 29 28.92 -5.04 -10.70
CA LYS A 29 28.04 -3.89 -10.48
C LYS A 29 27.00 -3.84 -11.60
N SER A 30 25.77 -3.45 -11.27
CA SER A 30 24.71 -3.15 -12.23
C SER A 30 25.01 -1.87 -13.01
N ALA A 31 24.49 -1.75 -14.23
CA ALA A 31 24.48 -0.48 -14.94
C ALA A 31 23.66 0.55 -14.14
N GLY A 32 24.15 1.78 -14.06
CA GLY A 32 23.57 2.83 -13.21
C GLY A 32 24.00 2.78 -11.73
N GLY A 33 24.67 1.72 -11.27
CA GLY A 33 25.18 1.62 -9.89
C GLY A 33 26.50 2.36 -9.70
N GLY A 34 26.58 3.25 -8.71
CA GLY A 34 27.78 4.02 -8.37
C GLY A 34 27.42 5.38 -7.75
N MET A 35 28.42 6.24 -7.55
CA MET A 35 28.15 7.65 -7.21
C MET A 35 27.57 8.39 -8.41
N THR A 36 26.48 9.14 -8.18
CA THR A 36 25.84 10.03 -9.15
C THR A 36 26.42 11.45 -9.06
N ASN A 37 26.05 12.32 -10.00
CA ASN A 37 26.38 13.75 -9.91
C ASN A 37 25.81 14.42 -8.63
N ARG A 38 24.69 13.91 -8.09
CA ARG A 38 24.08 14.49 -6.87
C ARG A 38 24.86 14.16 -5.60
N ASP A 39 25.62 13.06 -5.59
CA ASP A 39 26.47 12.70 -4.44
C ASP A 39 27.71 13.62 -4.35
N TRP A 40 28.17 14.14 -5.49
CA TRP A 40 29.22 15.18 -5.56
C TRP A 40 28.66 16.59 -5.38
N TRP A 41 27.45 16.86 -5.86
CA TRP A 41 26.79 18.17 -5.80
C TRP A 41 25.33 18.05 -5.33
N PRO A 42 25.07 17.87 -4.02
CA PRO A 42 23.70 17.66 -3.50
C PRO A 42 22.74 18.81 -3.82
N ASN A 43 23.26 20.03 -3.86
CA ASN A 43 22.50 21.25 -4.16
C ASN A 43 22.37 21.54 -5.68
N GLN A 44 22.77 20.62 -6.56
CA GLN A 44 22.54 20.75 -8.00
C GLN A 44 21.03 20.73 -8.32
N LEU A 45 20.60 21.60 -9.23
CA LEU A 45 19.20 21.71 -9.66
C LEU A 45 18.66 20.38 -10.23
N LYS A 46 17.54 19.90 -9.69
CA LYS A 46 16.81 18.73 -10.22
C LYS A 46 16.17 19.07 -11.57
N LEU A 47 16.82 18.65 -12.66
CA LEU A 47 16.27 18.74 -14.04
C LEU A 47 15.67 17.41 -14.54
N ASN A 48 15.69 16.35 -13.73
CA ASN A 48 15.05 15.06 -14.00
C ASN A 48 13.51 15.18 -14.00
N ILE A 49 12.95 15.89 -13.02
CA ILE A 49 11.51 16.08 -12.83
C ILE A 49 10.79 16.65 -14.07
N LEU A 50 11.49 17.48 -14.87
CA LEU A 50 10.97 18.07 -16.11
C LEU A 50 10.88 17.08 -17.29
N ARG A 51 11.26 15.81 -17.10
CA ARG A 51 11.15 14.71 -18.07
C ARG A 51 10.46 13.48 -17.48
N GLN A 52 9.91 13.60 -16.27
CA GLN A 52 9.28 12.48 -15.59
C GLN A 52 7.97 12.08 -16.30
N ASN A 53 7.65 10.79 -16.29
CA ASN A 53 6.48 10.20 -16.93
C ASN A 53 6.35 10.57 -18.43
N SER A 54 7.49 10.61 -19.12
CA SER A 54 7.58 10.90 -20.55
C SER A 54 6.89 9.84 -21.42
N SER A 55 6.60 10.20 -22.67
CA SER A 55 6.18 9.26 -23.72
C SER A 55 7.24 8.19 -24.10
N LEU A 56 8.46 8.26 -23.55
CA LEU A 56 9.51 7.27 -23.76
C LEU A 56 9.55 6.18 -22.69
N SER A 57 8.96 6.42 -21.51
CA SER A 57 8.79 5.44 -20.43
C SER A 57 7.38 4.86 -20.35
N ASN A 58 6.41 5.47 -21.04
CA ASN A 58 5.07 4.93 -21.23
C ASN A 58 5.08 3.77 -22.27
N PRO A 59 4.66 2.53 -21.92
CA PRO A 59 4.64 1.38 -22.82
C PRO A 59 3.41 1.34 -23.75
N MET A 60 2.46 2.27 -23.60
CA MET A 60 1.26 2.35 -24.43
C MET A 60 1.55 2.99 -25.79
N SER A 61 0.70 2.74 -26.80
CA SER A 61 0.79 3.44 -28.08
C SER A 61 0.70 4.96 -27.90
N PRO A 62 1.42 5.79 -28.69
CA PRO A 62 1.27 7.25 -28.66
C PRO A 62 -0.17 7.75 -28.86
N ASP A 63 -0.99 6.97 -29.59
CA ASP A 63 -2.41 7.28 -29.85
C ASP A 63 -3.37 6.74 -28.75
N PHE A 64 -2.85 6.17 -27.65
CA PHE A 64 -3.66 5.59 -26.58
C PHE A 64 -4.40 6.66 -25.78
N ASN A 65 -5.73 6.57 -25.74
CA ASN A 65 -6.58 7.43 -24.94
C ASN A 65 -7.31 6.60 -23.87
N TYR A 66 -6.88 6.73 -22.62
CA TYR A 66 -7.47 5.98 -21.50
C TYR A 66 -8.95 6.29 -21.28
N ALA A 67 -9.40 7.53 -21.49
CA ALA A 67 -10.81 7.90 -21.32
C ALA A 67 -11.71 7.23 -22.37
N GLU A 68 -11.20 6.95 -23.58
CA GLU A 68 -11.95 6.20 -24.59
C GLU A 68 -11.91 4.68 -24.36
N GLU A 69 -10.85 4.12 -23.75
CA GLU A 69 -10.85 2.71 -23.36
C GLU A 69 -11.71 2.44 -22.10
N PHE A 70 -11.71 3.34 -21.13
CA PHE A 70 -12.56 3.23 -19.93
C PHE A 70 -14.05 3.28 -20.28
N LYS A 71 -14.47 4.07 -21.28
CA LYS A 71 -15.84 4.04 -21.83
C LYS A 71 -16.24 2.70 -22.47
N LYS A 72 -15.27 1.82 -22.77
CA LYS A 72 -15.49 0.46 -23.33
C LYS A 72 -15.39 -0.64 -22.27
N LEU A 73 -15.31 -0.27 -20.99
CA LEU A 73 -15.26 -1.16 -19.85
C LEU A 73 -16.68 -1.57 -19.42
N ASP A 74 -16.92 -2.86 -19.25
CA ASP A 74 -18.10 -3.34 -18.53
C ASP A 74 -17.84 -3.17 -17.02
N LEU A 75 -18.16 -1.98 -16.51
CA LEU A 75 -17.96 -1.64 -15.10
C LEU A 75 -18.82 -2.53 -14.19
N ALA A 76 -19.98 -3.01 -14.64
CA ALA A 76 -20.81 -3.92 -13.86
C ALA A 76 -20.14 -5.30 -13.69
N ALA A 77 -19.55 -5.83 -14.77
CA ALA A 77 -18.73 -7.04 -14.69
C ALA A 77 -17.50 -6.84 -13.80
N VAL A 78 -16.80 -5.69 -13.88
CA VAL A 78 -15.66 -5.40 -12.98
C VAL A 78 -16.10 -5.36 -11.52
N LYS A 79 -17.21 -4.67 -11.20
CA LYS A 79 -17.74 -4.65 -9.82
C LYS A 79 -18.13 -6.04 -9.34
N LYS A 80 -18.73 -6.89 -10.20
CA LYS A 80 -19.05 -8.29 -9.85
C LYS A 80 -17.79 -9.11 -9.58
N ASP A 81 -16.78 -9.04 -10.46
CA ASP A 81 -15.48 -9.71 -10.27
C ASP A 81 -14.81 -9.30 -8.95
N LEU A 82 -14.91 -8.02 -8.58
CA LEU A 82 -14.39 -7.50 -7.32
C LEU A 82 -15.17 -8.03 -6.10
N THR A 83 -16.50 -8.09 -6.18
CA THR A 83 -17.33 -8.72 -5.12
C THR A 83 -17.03 -10.22 -4.99
N ASP A 84 -16.86 -10.94 -6.10
CA ASP A 84 -16.50 -12.36 -6.11
C ASP A 84 -15.12 -12.58 -5.45
N LEU A 85 -14.12 -11.74 -5.80
CA LEU A 85 -12.77 -11.81 -5.24
C LEU A 85 -12.76 -11.59 -3.72
N MET A 86 -13.68 -10.79 -3.17
CA MET A 86 -13.65 -10.46 -1.74
C MET A 86 -13.86 -11.67 -0.82
N THR A 87 -14.59 -12.70 -1.25
CA THR A 87 -14.75 -13.98 -0.51
C THR A 87 -13.87 -15.12 -1.04
N ASP A 88 -13.17 -14.91 -2.15
CA ASP A 88 -12.29 -15.89 -2.80
C ASP A 88 -10.89 -15.92 -2.14
N SER A 89 -10.86 -16.31 -0.86
CA SER A 89 -9.66 -16.37 0.00
C SER A 89 -8.53 -17.21 -0.61
N LYS A 90 -7.27 -16.80 -0.38
CA LYS A 90 -6.06 -17.41 -0.96
C LYS A 90 -5.12 -17.92 0.13
N ASP A 91 -4.66 -19.16 -0.01
CA ASP A 91 -3.75 -19.83 0.94
C ASP A 91 -2.45 -19.04 1.26
N TRP A 92 -1.95 -18.26 0.30
CA TRP A 92 -0.76 -17.43 0.48
C TRP A 92 -1.00 -16.13 1.25
N TRP A 93 -2.27 -15.70 1.38
CA TRP A 93 -2.69 -14.55 2.19
C TRP A 93 -4.16 -14.66 2.60
N PRO A 94 -4.54 -15.52 3.56
CA PRO A 94 -5.94 -15.80 3.87
C PRO A 94 -6.72 -14.57 4.32
N ALA A 95 -7.97 -14.45 3.88
CA ALA A 95 -8.85 -13.33 4.20
C ALA A 95 -9.31 -13.36 5.68
N ASP A 96 -9.05 -12.29 6.43
CA ASP A 96 -9.65 -12.09 7.76
C ASP A 96 -11.18 -12.22 7.67
N PHE A 97 -11.78 -12.98 8.59
CA PHE A 97 -13.23 -13.23 8.65
C PHE A 97 -13.82 -13.81 7.34
N GLY A 98 -12.97 -14.37 6.47
CA GLY A 98 -13.35 -14.83 5.13
C GLY A 98 -13.68 -13.72 4.12
N HIS A 99 -13.32 -12.46 4.38
CA HIS A 99 -13.68 -11.33 3.50
C HIS A 99 -12.59 -10.24 3.39
N TYR A 100 -11.95 -10.10 2.22
CA TYR A 100 -10.90 -9.10 1.97
C TYR A 100 -11.38 -7.63 1.96
N GLY A 101 -12.69 -7.37 2.03
CA GLY A 101 -13.26 -6.02 1.97
C GLY A 101 -12.53 -4.96 2.83
N PRO A 102 -12.30 -5.17 4.13
CA PRO A 102 -11.63 -4.19 4.99
C PRO A 102 -10.17 -3.92 4.56
N PHE A 103 -9.46 -4.94 4.10
CA PHE A 103 -8.10 -4.83 3.59
C PHE A 103 -8.03 -3.99 2.30
N PHE A 104 -9.04 -4.13 1.44
CA PHE A 104 -9.19 -3.29 0.26
C PHE A 104 -9.67 -1.86 0.56
N ILE A 105 -10.48 -1.64 1.60
CA ILE A 105 -10.79 -0.29 2.11
C ILE A 105 -9.50 0.39 2.56
N ARG A 106 -8.66 -0.28 3.37
CA ARG A 106 -7.34 0.25 3.76
C ARG A 106 -6.48 0.56 2.54
N MET A 107 -6.39 -0.33 1.55
CA MET A 107 -5.62 -0.07 0.33
C MET A 107 -6.12 1.17 -0.44
N ALA A 108 -7.42 1.34 -0.60
CA ALA A 108 -7.99 2.50 -1.28
C ALA A 108 -7.77 3.80 -0.48
N TRP A 109 -7.94 3.74 0.85
CA TRP A 109 -7.66 4.82 1.79
C TRP A 109 -6.19 5.27 1.71
N HIS A 110 -5.23 4.34 1.82
CA HIS A 110 -3.80 4.65 1.75
C HIS A 110 -3.37 5.14 0.35
N SER A 111 -4.06 4.70 -0.71
CA SER A 111 -3.84 5.24 -2.06
C SER A 111 -4.28 6.70 -2.16
N ALA A 112 -5.37 7.10 -1.50
CA ALA A 112 -5.92 8.45 -1.55
C ALA A 112 -5.30 9.41 -0.51
N GLY A 113 -5.00 8.92 0.68
CA GLY A 113 -4.57 9.69 1.85
C GLY A 113 -3.12 10.19 1.82
N THR A 114 -2.46 10.20 0.66
CA THR A 114 -1.16 10.89 0.51
C THR A 114 -1.31 12.30 -0.08
N TYR A 115 -2.55 12.72 -0.36
CA TYR A 115 -2.90 14.02 -0.96
C TYR A 115 -2.66 15.20 0.00
N ARG A 116 -2.25 16.37 -0.51
CA ARG A 116 -2.07 17.58 0.31
C ARG A 116 -2.52 18.85 -0.41
N ILE A 117 -3.20 19.75 0.30
CA ILE A 117 -3.69 21.02 -0.26
C ILE A 117 -2.57 22.02 -0.58
N ALA A 118 -1.43 21.93 0.12
CA ALA A 118 -0.36 22.94 0.07
C ALA A 118 0.36 23.00 -1.29
N ASP A 119 0.44 21.88 -2.02
CA ASP A 119 1.00 21.80 -3.37
C ASP A 119 0.22 20.89 -4.33
N GLY A 120 -0.90 20.31 -3.89
CA GLY A 120 -1.77 19.45 -4.71
C GLY A 120 -1.19 18.07 -5.01
N ARG A 121 -0.09 17.67 -4.36
CA ARG A 121 0.63 16.42 -4.63
C ARG A 121 0.08 15.24 -3.83
N GLY A 122 0.39 14.04 -4.34
CA GLY A 122 -0.04 12.77 -3.77
C GLY A 122 -1.51 12.43 -4.07
N GLY A 123 -2.00 11.39 -3.40
CA GLY A 123 -3.33 10.84 -3.61
C GLY A 123 -3.42 9.87 -4.80
N ALA A 124 -4.60 9.29 -4.99
CA ALA A 124 -4.76 8.12 -5.86
C ALA A 124 -4.68 8.42 -7.37
N GLY A 125 -4.53 9.68 -7.77
CA GLY A 125 -4.71 10.15 -9.15
C GLY A 125 -3.80 9.51 -10.19
N SER A 126 -2.60 9.10 -9.79
CA SER A 126 -1.56 8.47 -10.63
C SER A 126 -1.37 6.98 -10.35
N GLY A 127 -1.97 6.45 -9.27
CA GLY A 127 -1.82 5.05 -8.85
C GLY A 127 -0.45 4.71 -8.23
N THR A 128 0.31 5.71 -7.76
CA THR A 128 1.71 5.56 -7.34
C THR A 128 1.95 4.75 -6.06
N LEU A 129 0.90 4.31 -5.34
CA LEU A 129 0.99 3.25 -4.31
C LEU A 129 1.64 1.96 -4.84
N ARG A 130 1.67 1.75 -6.16
CA ARG A 130 2.38 0.62 -6.82
C ARG A 130 3.89 0.82 -7.01
N PHE A 131 4.43 2.02 -6.76
CA PHE A 131 5.84 2.37 -6.96
C PHE A 131 6.51 2.90 -5.68
N ALA A 132 7.84 2.95 -5.66
CA ALA A 132 8.59 3.57 -4.58
C ALA A 132 8.33 5.10 -4.52
N PRO A 133 8.40 5.75 -3.34
CA PRO A 133 8.60 5.14 -2.03
C PRO A 133 7.32 4.51 -1.44
N LEU A 134 6.14 4.88 -1.95
CA LEU A 134 4.84 4.56 -1.35
C LEU A 134 4.59 3.04 -1.24
N ASN A 135 5.05 2.25 -2.20
CA ASN A 135 4.90 0.79 -2.17
C ASN A 135 5.66 0.10 -1.02
N SER A 136 6.53 0.84 -0.31
CA SER A 136 7.47 0.38 0.69
C SER A 136 7.48 1.23 1.97
N TRP A 137 6.55 2.17 2.12
CA TRP A 137 6.34 2.90 3.38
C TRP A 137 5.87 1.96 4.49
N PRO A 138 6.31 2.13 5.76
CA PRO A 138 5.87 1.29 6.88
C PRO A 138 4.34 1.23 7.04
N ASP A 139 3.65 2.36 6.88
CA ASP A 139 2.19 2.43 6.98
C ASP A 139 1.48 1.73 5.81
N ASN A 140 2.21 1.41 4.73
CA ASN A 140 1.74 0.63 3.59
C ASN A 140 2.12 -0.86 3.67
N THR A 141 2.59 -1.33 4.83
CA THR A 141 2.91 -2.75 5.08
C THR A 141 1.74 -3.67 4.67
N ASN A 142 2.09 -4.76 3.99
CA ASN A 142 1.20 -5.75 3.38
C ASN A 142 0.25 -5.26 2.27
N LEU A 143 0.22 -3.96 1.91
CA LEU A 143 -0.60 -3.49 0.77
C LEU A 143 -0.05 -3.94 -0.59
N ASP A 144 1.17 -4.50 -0.65
CA ASP A 144 1.66 -5.28 -1.77
C ASP A 144 0.82 -6.54 -2.01
N LYS A 145 0.43 -7.26 -0.95
CA LYS A 145 -0.47 -8.42 -1.02
C LYS A 145 -1.86 -8.00 -1.53
N ALA A 146 -2.38 -6.87 -1.04
CA ALA A 146 -3.66 -6.31 -1.50
C ALA A 146 -3.64 -5.98 -3.02
N ARG A 147 -2.56 -5.35 -3.52
CA ARG A 147 -2.39 -5.09 -4.96
C ARG A 147 -2.22 -6.39 -5.77
N LEU A 148 -1.56 -7.40 -5.22
CA LEU A 148 -1.36 -8.70 -5.87
C LEU A 148 -2.68 -9.50 -6.02
N LEU A 149 -3.57 -9.44 -5.02
CA LEU A 149 -4.93 -10.04 -5.12
C LEU A 149 -5.72 -9.48 -6.30
N LEU A 150 -5.52 -8.20 -6.66
CA LEU A 150 -6.18 -7.54 -7.79
C LEU A 150 -5.57 -7.84 -9.17
N TRP A 151 -4.39 -8.47 -9.23
CA TRP A 151 -3.70 -8.72 -10.50
C TRP A 151 -4.55 -9.52 -11.52
N PRO A 152 -5.28 -10.60 -11.17
CA PRO A 152 -6.11 -11.32 -12.12
C PRO A 152 -7.20 -10.45 -12.76
N ILE A 153 -7.78 -9.52 -11.99
CA ILE A 153 -8.79 -8.57 -12.50
C ILE A 153 -8.12 -7.55 -13.43
N LYS A 154 -6.98 -6.97 -13.03
CA LYS A 154 -6.19 -6.09 -13.90
C LYS A 154 -5.79 -6.77 -15.21
N GLN A 155 -5.44 -8.06 -15.15
CA GLN A 155 -5.07 -8.87 -16.31
C GLN A 155 -6.27 -9.13 -17.23
N LYS A 156 -7.45 -9.46 -16.67
CA LYS A 156 -8.69 -9.72 -17.41
C LYS A 156 -9.22 -8.48 -18.14
N TYR A 157 -9.17 -7.30 -17.52
CA TYR A 157 -9.69 -6.05 -18.09
C TYR A 157 -8.63 -5.19 -18.81
N GLY A 158 -7.35 -5.53 -18.67
CA GLY A 158 -6.26 -5.01 -19.50
C GLY A 158 -6.06 -3.49 -19.39
N ASN A 159 -6.10 -2.81 -20.53
CA ASN A 159 -5.90 -1.36 -20.64
C ASN A 159 -7.19 -0.53 -20.47
N LYS A 160 -8.35 -1.16 -20.28
CA LYS A 160 -9.64 -0.49 -20.08
C LYS A 160 -9.89 -0.03 -18.65
N ILE A 161 -9.09 -0.52 -17.69
CA ILE A 161 -9.05 0.01 -16.32
C ILE A 161 -7.59 0.15 -15.89
N SER A 162 -7.22 1.29 -15.33
CA SER A 162 -5.90 1.56 -14.76
C SER A 162 -5.74 0.91 -13.38
N TRP A 163 -4.51 0.80 -12.88
CA TRP A 163 -4.29 0.48 -11.46
C TRP A 163 -4.82 1.59 -10.57
N ALA A 164 -4.64 2.85 -10.97
CA ALA A 164 -5.14 4.02 -10.25
C ALA A 164 -6.66 3.98 -10.01
N ASP A 165 -7.47 3.65 -11.02
CA ASP A 165 -8.92 3.49 -10.86
C ASP A 165 -9.28 2.17 -10.18
N LEU A 166 -8.61 1.06 -10.50
CA LEU A 166 -8.91 -0.26 -9.94
C LEU A 166 -8.73 -0.28 -8.41
N MET A 167 -7.66 0.31 -7.88
CA MET A 167 -7.42 0.33 -6.43
C MET A 167 -8.51 1.09 -5.67
N VAL A 168 -8.97 2.23 -6.20
CA VAL A 168 -10.05 3.02 -5.57
C VAL A 168 -11.41 2.34 -5.74
N LEU A 169 -11.72 1.81 -6.95
CA LEU A 169 -12.95 1.08 -7.23
C LEU A 169 -13.12 -0.13 -6.30
N THR A 170 -12.03 -0.84 -6.00
CA THR A 170 -12.04 -1.97 -5.07
C THR A 170 -12.51 -1.54 -3.68
N GLY A 171 -12.05 -0.38 -3.17
CA GLY A 171 -12.53 0.19 -1.90
C GLY A 171 -14.02 0.54 -1.92
N ASN A 172 -14.52 1.15 -3.01
CA ASN A 172 -15.96 1.40 -3.18
C ASN A 172 -16.77 0.10 -3.17
N VAL A 173 -16.35 -0.93 -3.91
CA VAL A 173 -17.05 -2.24 -3.96
C VAL A 173 -16.97 -2.97 -2.62
N ALA A 174 -15.89 -2.80 -1.86
CA ALA A 174 -15.74 -3.37 -0.52
C ALA A 174 -16.72 -2.75 0.48
N LEU A 175 -16.93 -1.44 0.42
CA LEU A 175 -17.97 -0.76 1.21
C LEU A 175 -19.37 -1.27 0.83
N GLU A 176 -19.68 -1.33 -0.47
CA GLU A 176 -20.98 -1.78 -0.97
C GLU A 176 -21.31 -3.24 -0.63
N SER A 177 -20.35 -4.16 -0.80
CA SER A 177 -20.54 -5.59 -0.47
C SER A 177 -20.75 -5.84 1.02
N MET A 178 -20.17 -5.00 1.88
CA MET A 178 -20.36 -5.02 3.33
C MET A 178 -21.54 -4.16 3.81
N GLY A 179 -22.37 -3.64 2.90
CA GLY A 179 -23.65 -3.00 3.23
C GLY A 179 -23.60 -1.48 3.44
N PHE A 180 -22.56 -0.78 3.01
CA PHE A 180 -22.50 0.68 2.93
C PHE A 180 -22.70 1.15 1.49
N GLU A 181 -23.84 1.79 1.19
CA GLU A 181 -24.09 2.38 -0.13
C GLU A 181 -23.20 3.61 -0.36
N THR A 182 -22.24 3.50 -1.29
CA THR A 182 -21.34 4.63 -1.59
C THR A 182 -22.05 5.69 -2.45
N PHE A 183 -21.76 6.96 -2.22
CA PHE A 183 -22.35 8.09 -2.96
C PHE A 183 -22.10 8.03 -4.49
N GLY A 184 -21.06 7.31 -4.92
CA GLY A 184 -20.77 7.03 -6.31
C GLY A 184 -19.30 6.72 -6.55
N PHE A 185 -18.96 6.45 -7.81
CA PHE A 185 -17.59 6.27 -8.28
C PHE A 185 -17.41 6.93 -9.65
N ALA A 186 -16.22 7.50 -9.87
CA ALA A 186 -15.78 7.99 -11.17
C ALA A 186 -14.38 7.44 -11.48
N GLY A 187 -14.22 6.87 -12.67
CA GLY A 187 -12.92 6.54 -13.25
C GLY A 187 -12.38 7.67 -14.14
N GLY A 188 -11.20 7.47 -14.69
CA GLY A 188 -10.48 8.43 -15.54
C GLY A 188 -9.04 8.68 -15.11
N ARG A 189 -8.56 8.07 -14.02
CA ARG A 189 -7.16 8.16 -13.56
C ARG A 189 -6.27 7.34 -14.50
N ALA A 190 -5.43 7.98 -15.29
CA ALA A 190 -4.47 7.26 -16.13
C ALA A 190 -3.28 6.75 -15.29
N ASP A 191 -2.80 5.54 -15.56
CA ASP A 191 -1.60 5.02 -14.90
C ASP A 191 -0.34 5.80 -15.33
N VAL A 192 0.45 6.25 -14.35
CA VAL A 192 1.85 6.68 -14.57
C VAL A 192 2.77 5.47 -14.60
N TRP A 193 4.02 5.62 -15.07
CA TRP A 193 4.91 4.47 -15.38
C TRP A 193 6.25 4.46 -14.64
N GLU A 194 6.53 5.51 -13.87
CA GLU A 194 7.73 5.69 -13.05
C GLU A 194 7.36 6.44 -11.75
N PRO A 195 8.16 6.32 -10.68
CA PRO A 195 7.88 6.95 -9.39
C PRO A 195 7.93 8.49 -9.43
N GLU A 196 7.11 9.13 -8.59
CA GLU A 196 7.01 10.59 -8.47
C GLU A 196 8.18 11.19 -7.65
N GLU A 197 9.38 11.24 -8.25
CA GLU A 197 10.62 11.82 -7.66
C GLU A 197 10.57 13.35 -7.38
N ASP A 198 9.44 13.99 -7.70
CA ASP A 198 9.21 15.42 -7.65
C ASP A 198 8.29 15.84 -6.47
N VAL A 199 7.77 14.88 -5.70
CA VAL A 199 7.12 15.11 -4.41
C VAL A 199 8.16 15.23 -3.29
N TYR A 200 7.97 16.21 -2.41
CA TYR A 200 8.75 16.36 -1.18
C TYR A 200 7.96 15.80 0.01
N TRP A 201 8.37 14.64 0.51
CA TRP A 201 7.72 13.91 1.63
C TRP A 201 8.28 14.26 3.02
N GLY A 202 9.34 15.07 3.08
CA GLY A 202 10.08 15.44 4.29
C GLY A 202 11.60 15.37 4.09
N SER A 203 12.36 15.78 5.10
CA SER A 203 13.83 15.82 5.08
C SER A 203 14.50 14.64 5.76
N GLU A 204 13.73 13.71 6.33
CA GLU A 204 14.21 12.57 7.09
C GLU A 204 14.98 11.56 6.23
N ALA A 205 16.05 11.00 6.81
CA ALA A 205 16.85 9.92 6.23
C ALA A 205 16.45 8.52 6.75
N GLU A 206 15.45 8.44 7.63
CA GLU A 206 15.03 7.25 8.37
C GLU A 206 13.50 7.18 8.37
N TRP A 207 12.94 5.97 8.19
CA TRP A 207 11.50 5.76 8.31
C TRP A 207 11.02 6.02 9.75
N LEU A 208 9.78 6.52 9.88
CA LEU A 208 9.14 6.96 11.12
C LEU A 208 9.83 8.13 11.86
N GLY A 209 10.84 8.75 11.26
CA GLY A 209 11.43 9.99 11.79
C GLY A 209 10.49 11.20 11.73
N ASP A 210 10.68 12.15 12.64
CA ASP A 210 9.81 13.32 12.90
C ASP A 210 10.54 14.67 12.77
N LYS A 211 11.62 14.76 11.97
CA LYS A 211 12.48 15.95 11.79
C LYS A 211 11.82 17.01 10.89
N ARG A 212 10.55 17.29 11.18
CA ARG A 212 9.59 18.13 10.45
C ARG A 212 8.77 19.05 11.36
N TYR A 213 9.10 19.13 12.65
CA TYR A 213 8.42 20.00 13.60
C TYR A 213 9.31 21.18 14.02
N SER A 214 8.68 22.32 14.26
CA SER A 214 9.31 23.52 14.82
C SER A 214 8.38 24.23 15.80
N GLY A 215 8.86 25.21 16.55
CA GLY A 215 8.03 25.96 17.49
C GLY A 215 7.32 25.07 18.51
N ASP A 216 6.03 25.32 18.73
CA ASP A 216 5.15 24.51 19.57
C ASP A 216 4.37 23.50 18.70
N ARG A 217 5.09 22.47 18.23
CA ARG A 217 4.59 21.41 17.33
C ARG A 217 4.00 21.92 15.98
N GLU A 218 4.55 23.01 15.44
CA GLU A 218 4.25 23.48 14.08
C GLU A 218 4.85 22.52 13.03
N LEU A 219 4.00 21.82 12.27
CA LEU A 219 4.39 20.87 11.23
C LEU A 219 4.88 21.60 9.97
N GLU A 220 6.02 21.16 9.42
CA GLU A 220 6.65 21.72 8.22
C GLU A 220 5.68 21.77 7.02
N ASN A 221 5.53 22.94 6.39
CA ASN A 221 4.84 23.04 5.11
C ASN A 221 5.78 22.61 3.98
N PRO A 222 5.35 21.79 3.00
CA PRO A 222 3.97 21.41 2.67
C PRO A 222 3.50 20.05 3.24
N LEU A 223 4.14 19.49 4.27
CA LEU A 223 3.92 18.10 4.71
C LEU A 223 2.53 17.90 5.34
N GLY A 224 1.93 16.73 5.10
CA GLY A 224 0.59 16.37 5.60
C GLY A 224 0.55 15.22 6.60
N ALA A 225 1.71 14.72 7.04
CA ALA A 225 1.82 13.57 7.95
C ALA A 225 2.86 13.81 9.05
N VAL A 226 2.65 13.26 10.25
CA VAL A 226 3.45 13.54 11.45
C VAL A 226 4.85 12.92 11.45
N GLN A 227 5.06 11.87 10.65
CA GLN A 227 6.33 11.12 10.56
C GLN A 227 6.58 10.65 9.11
N MET A 228 7.84 10.42 8.75
CA MET A 228 8.23 9.95 7.42
C MET A 228 7.76 8.51 7.18
N GLY A 229 6.92 8.29 6.17
CA GLY A 229 6.40 6.97 5.83
C GLY A 229 5.07 6.60 6.51
N LEU A 230 4.42 7.55 7.20
CA LEU A 230 3.01 7.46 7.60
C LEU A 230 2.09 8.19 6.60
N ILE A 231 0.83 7.78 6.54
CA ILE A 231 -0.20 8.44 5.73
C ILE A 231 -0.70 9.72 6.44
N TYR A 232 -1.05 9.64 7.74
CA TYR A 232 -1.50 10.80 8.54
C TYR A 232 -0.73 10.89 9.87
N VAL A 233 -1.20 10.15 10.89
CA VAL A 233 -0.75 10.24 12.28
C VAL A 233 -0.17 8.90 12.75
N ASN A 234 0.66 8.95 13.80
CA ASN A 234 1.12 7.73 14.47
C ASN A 234 -0.04 7.13 15.30
N PRO A 235 -0.39 5.84 15.10
CA PRO A 235 -1.56 5.24 15.74
C PRO A 235 -1.33 4.87 17.23
N GLU A 236 -0.09 4.85 17.72
CA GLU A 236 0.24 4.80 19.15
C GLU A 236 0.18 6.19 19.81
N GLY A 237 -0.11 7.25 19.05
CA GLY A 237 -0.11 8.65 19.47
C GLY A 237 1.21 9.38 19.18
N PRO A 238 1.31 10.68 19.49
CA PRO A 238 2.45 11.54 19.12
C PRO A 238 3.80 10.94 19.53
N ASN A 239 4.62 10.59 18.53
CA ASN A 239 5.92 9.94 18.70
C ASN A 239 5.88 8.65 19.57
N GLY A 240 4.77 7.90 19.52
CA GLY A 240 4.54 6.69 20.32
C GLY A 240 4.06 6.93 21.75
N ASN A 241 3.77 8.18 22.13
CA ASN A 241 3.17 8.51 23.42
C ASN A 241 1.63 8.38 23.34
N PRO A 242 0.99 7.46 24.09
CA PRO A 242 -0.44 7.18 24.01
C PRO A 242 -1.30 8.21 24.78
N ASP A 243 -1.22 9.47 24.36
CA ASP A 243 -2.08 10.57 24.80
C ASP A 243 -3.15 10.84 23.72
N PRO A 244 -4.43 10.48 23.95
CA PRO A 244 -5.51 10.68 22.98
C PRO A 244 -5.82 12.17 22.70
N ILE A 245 -5.54 13.08 23.64
CA ILE A 245 -5.78 14.51 23.46
C ILE A 245 -4.71 15.08 22.53
N ALA A 246 -3.44 14.76 22.78
CA ALA A 246 -2.34 15.14 21.90
C ALA A 246 -2.48 14.52 20.50
N ALA A 247 -2.93 13.26 20.41
CA ALA A 247 -3.26 12.62 19.13
C ALA A 247 -4.39 13.36 18.37
N ALA A 248 -5.41 13.87 19.06
CA ALA A 248 -6.50 14.62 18.44
C ALA A 248 -6.07 15.97 17.85
N HIS A 249 -4.96 16.56 18.32
CA HIS A 249 -4.33 17.72 17.68
C HIS A 249 -3.64 17.34 16.37
N ASP A 250 -2.80 16.30 16.39
CA ASP A 250 -2.12 15.77 15.19
C ASP A 250 -3.13 15.31 14.11
N ILE A 251 -4.23 14.67 14.52
CA ILE A 251 -5.32 14.24 13.61
C ILE A 251 -5.91 15.46 12.89
N ARG A 252 -6.31 16.51 13.63
CA ARG A 252 -6.92 17.70 13.03
C ARG A 252 -5.96 18.44 12.09
N GLU A 253 -4.69 18.57 12.48
CA GLU A 253 -3.69 19.26 11.66
C GLU A 253 -3.42 18.50 10.35
N THR A 254 -3.24 17.17 10.41
CA THR A 254 -2.96 16.35 9.23
C THR A 254 -4.16 16.25 8.31
N PHE A 255 -5.36 15.94 8.82
CA PHE A 255 -6.58 15.89 8.01
C PHE A 255 -6.94 17.24 7.38
N GLY A 256 -6.76 18.35 8.12
CA GLY A 256 -6.94 19.71 7.58
C GLY A 256 -6.03 20.00 6.38
N ARG A 257 -4.77 19.54 6.44
CA ARG A 257 -3.82 19.63 5.29
C ARG A 257 -4.18 18.69 4.13
N MET A 258 -5.08 17.73 4.34
CA MET A 258 -5.63 16.83 3.30
C MET A 258 -7.06 17.21 2.86
N ALA A 259 -7.46 18.46 3.10
CA ALA A 259 -8.77 19.05 2.76
C ALA A 259 -9.98 18.55 3.57
N MET A 260 -9.78 17.83 4.67
CA MET A 260 -10.87 17.32 5.51
C MET A 260 -11.09 18.19 6.74
N ASN A 261 -12.34 18.57 7.02
CA ASN A 261 -12.73 19.26 8.25
C ASN A 261 -13.03 18.26 9.40
N ASP A 262 -13.33 18.76 10.61
CA ASP A 262 -13.62 17.94 11.80
C ASP A 262 -14.73 16.89 11.57
N GLU A 263 -15.81 17.23 10.86
CA GLU A 263 -16.93 16.31 10.57
C GLU A 263 -16.50 15.20 9.60
N GLU A 264 -15.84 15.58 8.51
CA GLU A 264 -15.28 14.66 7.50
C GLU A 264 -14.23 13.72 8.12
N THR A 265 -13.40 14.26 9.02
CA THR A 265 -12.36 13.51 9.75
C THR A 265 -12.98 12.44 10.65
N VAL A 266 -13.98 12.79 11.45
CA VAL A 266 -14.68 11.83 12.32
C VAL A 266 -15.43 10.79 11.47
N ALA A 267 -16.10 11.21 10.39
CA ALA A 267 -16.81 10.31 9.49
C ALA A 267 -15.87 9.31 8.78
N LEU A 268 -14.69 9.75 8.33
CA LEU A 268 -13.69 8.89 7.70
C LEU A 268 -13.08 7.89 8.69
N ILE A 269 -12.67 8.35 9.87
CA ILE A 269 -12.01 7.50 10.88
C ILE A 269 -13.00 6.45 11.42
N ALA A 270 -14.20 6.85 11.84
CA ALA A 270 -15.20 5.92 12.36
C ALA A 270 -15.82 5.04 11.25
N GLY A 271 -15.99 5.60 10.05
CA GLY A 271 -16.50 4.87 8.89
C GLY A 271 -15.52 3.79 8.42
N GLY A 272 -14.22 4.09 8.39
CA GLY A 272 -13.18 3.11 8.08
C GLY A 272 -13.03 2.04 9.15
N HIS A 273 -12.86 2.45 10.43
CA HIS A 273 -12.68 1.52 11.55
C HIS A 273 -13.96 0.78 11.99
N THR A 274 -15.10 1.00 11.33
CA THR A 274 -16.24 0.07 11.42
C THR A 274 -15.88 -1.32 10.87
N PHE A 275 -14.90 -1.39 9.95
CA PHE A 275 -14.51 -2.60 9.24
C PHE A 275 -13.13 -3.14 9.65
N GLY A 276 -13.01 -4.47 9.68
CA GLY A 276 -11.73 -5.19 9.81
C GLY A 276 -11.04 -5.05 11.17
N LYS A 277 -9.72 -5.29 11.13
CA LYS A 277 -8.84 -5.37 12.29
C LYS A 277 -7.44 -4.81 12.00
N THR A 278 -6.64 -4.68 13.05
CA THR A 278 -5.18 -4.46 12.97
C THR A 278 -4.44 -5.81 13.05
N HIS A 279 -3.13 -5.83 12.75
CA HIS A 279 -2.32 -7.05 12.80
C HIS A 279 -0.95 -6.81 13.45
N GLY A 280 -0.67 -7.57 14.50
CA GLY A 280 0.46 -7.41 15.40
C GLY A 280 0.68 -8.65 16.25
N ALA A 281 0.57 -9.84 15.64
CA ALA A 281 0.65 -11.14 16.32
C ALA A 281 1.99 -11.40 17.05
N ALA A 282 3.08 -10.80 16.59
CA ALA A 282 4.39 -10.83 17.24
C ALA A 282 5.26 -9.61 16.87
N ASP A 283 6.41 -9.48 17.54
CA ASP A 283 7.38 -8.38 17.35
C ASP A 283 7.89 -8.30 15.90
N PRO A 284 7.58 -7.22 15.14
CA PRO A 284 8.01 -7.10 13.75
C PRO A 284 9.54 -7.06 13.61
N THR A 285 10.28 -6.58 14.61
CA THR A 285 11.75 -6.46 14.54
C THR A 285 12.47 -7.81 14.58
N GLN A 286 11.78 -8.86 15.03
CA GLN A 286 12.29 -10.24 15.07
C GLN A 286 11.85 -11.07 13.87
N TYR A 287 10.64 -10.83 13.33
CA TYR A 287 9.98 -11.75 12.42
C TYR A 287 9.70 -11.21 11.01
N VAL A 288 9.66 -9.89 10.80
CA VAL A 288 9.29 -9.29 9.51
C VAL A 288 10.54 -8.84 8.75
N ASP A 289 10.73 -9.41 7.55
CA ASP A 289 11.80 -9.04 6.62
C ASP A 289 11.49 -7.72 5.88
N ARG A 290 12.39 -7.30 5.00
CA ARG A 290 12.40 -5.98 4.35
C ARG A 290 11.16 -5.65 3.52
N GLU A 291 10.88 -4.36 3.45
CA GLU A 291 9.91 -3.73 2.57
C GLU A 291 10.19 -4.01 1.07
N PRO A 292 9.18 -3.97 0.18
CA PRO A 292 9.30 -4.41 -1.22
C PRO A 292 10.43 -3.81 -2.06
N ALA A 293 10.88 -2.58 -1.76
CA ALA A 293 12.03 -1.96 -2.43
C ALA A 293 13.41 -2.41 -1.89
N GLY A 294 13.47 -2.90 -0.65
CA GLY A 294 14.67 -3.47 -0.01
C GLY A 294 14.74 -5.00 -0.03
N ALA A 295 13.62 -5.65 -0.36
CA ALA A 295 13.43 -7.09 -0.45
C ALA A 295 14.30 -7.77 -1.54
N SER A 296 14.42 -9.09 -1.45
CA SER A 296 15.19 -9.91 -2.39
C SER A 296 14.37 -10.33 -3.62
N ILE A 297 15.05 -10.77 -4.68
CA ILE A 297 14.43 -10.96 -6.00
C ILE A 297 13.42 -12.12 -6.02
N GLU A 298 13.58 -13.12 -5.15
CA GLU A 298 12.66 -14.24 -4.97
C GLU A 298 11.29 -13.82 -4.43
N GLU A 299 11.17 -12.67 -3.77
CA GLU A 299 9.88 -12.10 -3.32
C GLU A 299 9.07 -11.47 -4.47
N GLN A 300 9.64 -11.39 -5.68
CA GLN A 300 8.97 -10.96 -6.92
C GLN A 300 8.24 -9.59 -6.84
N GLY A 301 8.74 -8.67 -6.00
CA GLY A 301 8.15 -7.34 -5.80
C GLY A 301 7.08 -7.27 -4.69
N THR A 302 6.91 -8.36 -3.94
CA THR A 302 6.36 -8.32 -2.57
C THR A 302 7.47 -8.06 -1.56
N GLY A 303 7.11 -7.85 -0.30
CA GLY A 303 8.04 -7.65 0.81
C GLY A 303 7.36 -7.96 2.16
N TRP A 304 7.98 -7.55 3.26
CA TRP A 304 7.50 -7.81 4.62
C TRP A 304 7.25 -9.30 4.89
N ARG A 305 8.14 -10.15 4.36
CA ARG A 305 8.08 -11.61 4.55
C ARG A 305 8.13 -11.92 6.04
N ASN A 306 7.03 -12.41 6.58
CA ASN A 306 6.87 -12.74 7.98
C ASN A 306 7.32 -14.18 8.24
N SER A 307 8.11 -14.37 9.29
CA SER A 307 8.66 -15.66 9.73
C SER A 307 8.07 -16.14 11.08
N PHE A 308 7.12 -15.40 11.64
CA PHE A 308 6.33 -15.85 12.78
C PHE A 308 5.26 -16.86 12.33
N GLY A 309 5.21 -18.03 12.96
CA GLY A 309 4.21 -19.07 12.69
C GLY A 309 4.11 -19.46 11.20
N SER A 310 2.92 -19.27 10.62
CA SER A 310 2.61 -19.45 9.20
C SER A 310 2.94 -18.24 8.31
N GLY A 311 3.26 -17.09 8.92
CA GLY A 311 3.54 -15.82 8.24
C GLY A 311 2.31 -15.01 7.84
N ASN A 312 1.10 -15.60 7.86
CA ASN A 312 -0.16 -14.95 7.47
C ASN A 312 -1.31 -15.39 8.40
N ALA A 313 -2.57 -15.11 8.03
CA ALA A 313 -3.75 -15.44 8.83
C ALA A 313 -3.61 -14.93 10.29
N GLY A 314 -3.80 -15.80 11.30
CA GLY A 314 -3.65 -15.45 12.72
C GLY A 314 -2.22 -15.03 13.14
N ASP A 315 -1.20 -15.38 12.36
CA ASP A 315 0.19 -15.01 12.60
C ASP A 315 0.59 -13.67 11.94
N THR A 316 -0.36 -12.96 11.32
CA THR A 316 -0.08 -11.75 10.53
C THR A 316 0.48 -10.61 11.38
N ILE A 317 1.49 -9.92 10.84
CA ILE A 317 2.08 -8.71 11.41
C ILE A 317 2.04 -7.62 10.34
N THR A 318 1.41 -6.49 10.64
CA THR A 318 1.28 -5.34 9.72
C THR A 318 1.68 -4.02 10.40
N SER A 319 1.01 -3.64 11.50
CA SER A 319 1.26 -2.38 12.22
C SER A 319 1.81 -2.59 13.63
N GLY A 320 1.81 -3.83 14.13
CA GLY A 320 2.17 -4.14 15.51
C GLY A 320 1.02 -3.92 16.50
N LEU A 321 -0.03 -3.19 16.13
CA LEU A 321 -1.30 -3.16 16.86
C LEU A 321 -2.10 -4.42 16.53
N GLU A 322 -2.84 -4.97 17.50
CA GLU A 322 -3.58 -6.23 17.33
C GLU A 322 -5.03 -6.11 17.85
N GLY A 323 -5.97 -6.72 17.13
CA GLY A 323 -7.39 -6.72 17.47
C GLY A 323 -8.27 -5.86 16.57
N THR A 324 -9.56 -5.89 16.89
CA THR A 324 -10.69 -5.62 16.00
C THR A 324 -11.65 -4.63 16.67
N TRP A 325 -12.14 -3.61 15.96
CA TRP A 325 -12.93 -2.52 16.57
C TRP A 325 -14.41 -2.86 16.80
N THR A 326 -14.98 -3.77 16.01
CA THR A 326 -16.43 -4.07 16.00
C THR A 326 -16.73 -5.55 16.14
N THR A 327 -17.96 -5.86 16.55
CA THR A 327 -18.47 -7.25 16.62
C THR A 327 -18.91 -7.80 15.27
N THR A 328 -18.99 -6.95 14.23
CA THR A 328 -19.30 -7.34 12.84
C THR A 328 -18.32 -6.75 11.84
N PRO A 329 -17.05 -7.21 11.80
CA PRO A 329 -15.95 -6.52 11.08
C PRO A 329 -16.11 -6.49 9.55
N THR A 330 -17.02 -7.28 9.02
CA THR A 330 -17.32 -7.41 7.59
C THR A 330 -18.69 -6.81 7.22
N LYS A 331 -19.24 -5.93 8.07
CA LYS A 331 -20.56 -5.34 7.89
C LYS A 331 -20.66 -3.92 8.43
N TRP A 332 -21.27 -3.02 7.66
CA TRP A 332 -21.62 -1.68 8.10
C TRP A 332 -22.52 -1.70 9.33
N SER A 333 -22.13 -0.93 10.35
CA SER A 333 -22.84 -0.81 11.63
C SER A 333 -22.45 0.50 12.31
N ASN A 334 -23.15 0.86 13.39
CA ASN A 334 -22.73 1.94 14.28
C ASN A 334 -21.80 1.43 15.40
N ASN A 335 -21.34 0.17 15.34
CA ASN A 335 -20.76 -0.51 16.47
C ASN A 335 -19.37 0.04 16.89
N TYR A 336 -18.67 0.73 15.99
CA TYR A 336 -17.47 1.48 16.34
C TYR A 336 -17.75 2.52 17.45
N PHE A 337 -18.80 3.34 17.28
CA PHE A 337 -19.18 4.34 18.28
C PHE A 337 -19.83 3.72 19.52
N GLU A 338 -20.61 2.65 19.36
CA GLU A 338 -21.21 1.92 20.49
C GLU A 338 -20.13 1.35 21.41
N ASN A 339 -19.06 0.78 20.85
CA ASN A 339 -17.94 0.28 21.64
C ASN A 339 -17.12 1.43 22.22
N LEU A 340 -16.78 2.44 21.40
CA LEU A 340 -15.96 3.59 21.82
C LEU A 340 -16.55 4.34 23.02
N PHE A 341 -17.87 4.58 23.02
CA PHE A 341 -18.56 5.30 24.11
C PHE A 341 -19.23 4.38 25.15
N GLY A 342 -19.45 3.10 24.83
CA GLY A 342 -20.06 2.12 25.74
C GLY A 342 -19.08 1.48 26.73
N TYR A 343 -17.77 1.54 26.45
CA TYR A 343 -16.73 1.03 27.33
C TYR A 343 -15.89 2.14 27.97
N GLU A 344 -15.49 1.89 29.20
CA GLU A 344 -14.34 2.55 29.83
C GLU A 344 -13.05 1.88 29.33
N TRP A 345 -12.05 2.66 28.91
CA TRP A 345 -10.83 2.13 28.27
C TRP A 345 -9.59 2.20 29.17
N GLU A 346 -8.72 1.20 29.10
CA GLU A 346 -7.39 1.19 29.74
C GLU A 346 -6.27 0.88 28.74
N LEU A 347 -5.11 1.47 28.99
CA LEU A 347 -3.90 1.29 28.19
C LEU A 347 -3.33 -0.10 28.42
N THR A 348 -3.05 -0.81 27.34
CA THR A 348 -2.42 -2.14 27.31
C THR A 348 -1.31 -2.17 26.24
N LYS A 349 -0.67 -3.33 26.10
CA LYS A 349 0.22 -3.64 24.97
C LYS A 349 -0.39 -4.74 24.09
N SER A 350 -0.08 -4.68 22.80
CA SER A 350 -0.32 -5.77 21.83
C SER A 350 0.66 -6.94 22.06
N PRO A 351 0.48 -8.11 21.40
CA PRO A 351 1.47 -9.18 21.38
C PRO A 351 2.83 -8.74 20.82
N ALA A 352 2.85 -7.81 19.85
CA ALA A 352 4.05 -7.17 19.33
C ALA A 352 4.64 -6.07 20.23
N GLY A 353 3.98 -5.70 21.32
CA GLY A 353 4.45 -4.65 22.24
C GLY A 353 4.08 -3.22 21.86
N ALA A 354 3.14 -2.99 20.95
CA ALA A 354 2.61 -1.65 20.61
C ALA A 354 1.56 -1.17 21.63
N HIS A 355 1.50 0.14 21.91
CA HIS A 355 0.49 0.77 22.77
C HIS A 355 -0.90 0.73 22.13
N GLN A 356 -1.85 0.10 22.81
CA GLN A 356 -3.24 0.08 22.39
C GLN A 356 -4.18 0.14 23.59
N TRP A 357 -5.47 0.29 23.34
CA TRP A 357 -6.50 0.38 24.38
C TRP A 357 -7.38 -0.87 24.37
N LYS A 358 -7.80 -1.31 25.56
CA LYS A 358 -8.83 -2.35 25.74
C LYS A 358 -9.91 -1.87 26.71
N PRO A 359 -11.12 -2.46 26.69
CA PRO A 359 -12.11 -2.20 27.74
C PRO A 359 -11.60 -2.62 29.12
N LYS A 360 -11.90 -1.81 30.13
CA LYS A 360 -11.67 -2.12 31.55
C LYS A 360 -12.55 -3.29 32.01
N ASN A 361 -12.10 -3.99 33.05
CA ASN A 361 -12.85 -5.06 33.73
C ASN A 361 -13.36 -6.16 32.78
N ASP A 362 -12.56 -6.50 31.76
CA ASP A 362 -12.86 -7.53 30.75
C ASP A 362 -14.18 -7.30 29.98
N GLY A 363 -14.58 -6.03 29.83
CA GLY A 363 -15.71 -5.63 28.99
C GLY A 363 -15.54 -6.10 27.53
N GLY A 364 -16.61 -6.66 26.95
CA GLY A 364 -16.60 -7.13 25.56
C GLY A 364 -15.78 -8.40 25.30
N VAL A 365 -15.19 -9.04 26.31
CA VAL A 365 -14.51 -10.33 26.11
C VAL A 365 -15.52 -11.37 25.56
N GLY A 366 -15.16 -11.98 24.43
CA GLY A 366 -16.02 -12.94 23.72
C GLY A 366 -17.17 -12.35 22.90
N THR A 367 -17.27 -11.02 22.74
CA THR A 367 -18.28 -10.41 21.83
C THR A 367 -17.73 -10.13 20.43
N VAL A 368 -16.41 -10.03 20.30
CA VAL A 368 -15.69 -9.82 19.04
C VAL A 368 -15.22 -11.19 18.51
N PRO A 369 -15.48 -11.54 17.24
CA PRO A 369 -15.04 -12.79 16.65
C PRO A 369 -13.53 -12.78 16.37
N ASP A 370 -12.89 -13.96 16.38
CA ASP A 370 -11.58 -14.13 15.78
C ASP A 370 -11.66 -14.04 14.24
N ALA A 371 -10.52 -13.78 13.60
CA ALA A 371 -10.44 -13.64 12.15
C ALA A 371 -10.30 -14.98 11.40
N HIS A 372 -9.80 -16.03 12.07
CA HIS A 372 -9.44 -17.32 11.45
C HIS A 372 -9.84 -18.55 12.29
N ASP A 373 -9.99 -18.42 13.62
CA ASP A 373 -10.55 -19.48 14.47
C ASP A 373 -12.09 -19.41 14.52
N PRO A 374 -12.83 -20.48 14.15
CA PRO A 374 -14.29 -20.51 14.16
C PRO A 374 -14.91 -21.07 15.46
N SER A 375 -14.13 -21.28 16.53
CA SER A 375 -14.58 -21.91 17.79
C SER A 375 -15.02 -20.96 18.91
#